data_AF-A0A163EQZ0-F1
#
_entry.id   AF-A0A163EQZ0-F1
#
_cell.length_a   1.000
_cell.length_b   1.000
_cell.length_c   1.000
_cell.angle_alpha   90.00
_cell.angle_beta   90.00
_cell.angle_gamma   90.00
#
_symmetry.space_group_name_H-M   'P 1'
#
loop_
_entity.id
_entity.type
_entity.pdbx_description
1 polymer ?
#
loop_
_entity_poly.entity_id
_entity_poly.type
_entity_poly.pdbx_seq_one_letter_code
_entity_poly.pdbx_strand_id
1 'polypeptide(L)'
;MCVDANGVAPDFYNQYVAGVQKIIQNNARLEFEAIWREHQATGQPRSILSDTLSNAITKLDEELQNTDLWNNVGFRHSVLSEALPPLLLQQIGLDKIIERVPDNYLRAIFGSYLASRFVYEFGASASQFAFFDFMSKRVAKANAQTNGAVTH
;
A
#
# COMPACT_ATOMS: atom_id res chain seq x y z
N MET A 1 -19.40 1.59 -15.81
CA MET A 1 -19.31 2.82 -14.99
C MET A 1 -20.11 3.99 -15.59
N CYS A 2 -21.00 3.78 -16.56
CA CYS A 2 -21.77 4.88 -17.14
C CYS A 2 -22.97 5.20 -16.25
N VAL A 3 -23.29 6.49 -16.13
CA VAL A 3 -24.57 6.95 -15.58
C VAL A 3 -25.70 6.47 -16.49
N ASP A 4 -26.84 6.14 -15.91
CA ASP A 4 -28.03 5.81 -16.69
C ASP A 4 -28.61 7.07 -17.38
N ALA A 5 -29.67 6.88 -18.17
CA ALA A 5 -30.34 7.96 -18.88
C ALA A 5 -30.92 9.05 -17.96
N ASN A 6 -31.05 8.77 -16.66
CA ASN A 6 -31.54 9.69 -15.63
C ASN A 6 -30.39 10.35 -14.85
N GLY A 7 -29.14 10.08 -15.21
CA GLY A 7 -27.96 10.62 -14.54
C GLY A 7 -27.56 9.88 -13.25
N VAL A 8 -28.16 8.71 -12.96
CA VAL A 8 -27.85 7.94 -11.76
C VAL A 8 -26.65 7.03 -12.02
N ALA A 9 -25.62 7.14 -11.17
CA ALA A 9 -24.46 6.26 -11.25
C ALA A 9 -24.77 4.87 -10.66
N PRO A 10 -24.22 3.78 -11.22
CA PRO A 10 -24.42 2.43 -10.70
C PRO A 10 -23.94 2.27 -9.26
N ASP A 11 -24.60 1.42 -8.48
CA ASP A 11 -24.22 1.17 -7.07
C ASP A 11 -22.77 0.74 -6.90
N PHE A 12 -22.27 -0.10 -7.82
CA PHE A 12 -20.86 -0.49 -7.84
C PHE A 12 -19.92 0.73 -7.90
N TYR A 13 -20.24 1.71 -8.75
CA TYR A 13 -19.44 2.93 -8.88
C TYR A 13 -19.46 3.72 -7.57
N ASN A 14 -20.63 3.92 -6.98
CA ASN A 14 -20.78 4.66 -5.72
C ASN A 14 -19.99 3.99 -4.58
N GLN A 15 -20.08 2.67 -4.46
CA GLN A 15 -19.33 1.90 -3.47
C GLN A 15 -17.81 1.96 -3.72
N TYR A 16 -17.39 1.86 -4.98
CA TYR A 16 -16.00 1.96 -5.37
C TYR A 16 -15.41 3.33 -5.01
N VAL A 17 -16.09 4.41 -5.37
CA VAL A 17 -15.68 5.79 -5.05
C VAL A 17 -15.58 5.97 -3.54
N ALA A 18 -16.57 5.52 -2.78
CA ALA A 18 -16.53 5.59 -1.31
C ALA A 18 -15.35 4.80 -0.72
N GLY A 19 -15.02 3.64 -1.31
CA GLY A 19 -13.84 2.86 -0.92
C GLY A 19 -12.52 3.59 -1.20
N VAL A 20 -12.38 4.17 -2.39
CA VAL A 20 -11.20 4.97 -2.76
C VAL A 20 -11.03 6.18 -1.84
N GLN A 21 -12.13 6.89 -1.53
CA GLN A 21 -12.09 8.02 -0.60
C GLN A 21 -11.60 7.61 0.80
N LYS A 22 -12.03 6.46 1.32
CA LYS A 22 -11.53 5.92 2.60
C LYS A 22 -10.03 5.64 2.56
N ILE A 23 -9.51 5.11 1.44
CA ILE A 23 -8.07 4.87 1.27
C ILE A 23 -7.31 6.20 1.29
N ILE A 24 -7.79 7.21 0.55
CA ILE A 24 -7.19 8.55 0.52
C ILE A 24 -7.17 9.16 1.93
N GLN A 25 -8.28 9.12 2.66
CA GLN A 25 -8.38 9.63 4.02
C GLN A 25 -7.42 8.92 4.98
N ASN A 26 -7.31 7.60 4.87
CA ASN A 26 -6.38 6.84 5.71
C ASN A 26 -4.93 7.17 5.39
N ASN A 27 -4.56 7.30 4.12
CA ASN A 27 -3.20 7.68 3.73
C ASN A 27 -2.87 9.11 4.19
N ALA A 28 -3.79 10.06 4.00
CA ALA A 28 -3.63 11.43 4.47
C ALA A 28 -3.47 11.50 6.01
N ARG A 29 -4.21 10.69 6.75
CA ARG A 29 -4.03 10.56 8.21
C ARG A 29 -2.64 10.05 8.56
N LEU A 30 -2.17 8.98 7.91
CA LEU A 30 -0.84 8.41 8.19
C LEU A 30 0.29 9.39 7.85
N GLU A 31 0.18 10.09 6.73
CA GLU A 31 1.12 11.15 6.36
C GLU A 31 1.12 12.29 7.37
N PHE A 32 -0.07 12.75 7.79
CA PHE A 32 -0.20 13.79 8.81
C PHE A 32 0.51 13.39 10.11
N GLU A 33 0.25 12.17 10.61
CA GLU A 33 0.89 11.67 11.85
C GLU A 33 2.41 11.60 11.70
N ALA A 34 2.91 11.17 10.54
CA ALA A 34 4.34 11.13 10.26
C ALA A 34 4.95 12.54 10.26
N ILE A 35 4.38 13.48 9.49
CA ILE A 35 4.82 14.89 9.45
C ILE A 35 4.77 15.51 10.84
N TRP A 36 3.71 15.24 11.60
CA TRP A 36 3.54 15.78 12.94
C TRP A 36 4.62 15.29 13.88
N ARG A 37 4.87 13.97 13.91
CA ARG A 37 5.94 13.37 14.71
C ARG A 37 7.31 13.93 14.35
N GLU A 38 7.64 13.98 13.07
CA GLU A 38 8.95 14.49 12.60
C GLU A 38 9.13 15.97 12.94
N HIS A 39 8.07 16.78 12.81
CA HIS A 39 8.10 18.18 13.20
C HIS A 39 8.35 18.37 14.70
N GLN A 40 7.69 17.58 15.54
CA GLN A 40 7.92 17.61 16.98
C GLN A 40 9.35 17.21 17.36
N ALA A 41 9.92 16.22 16.66
CA ALA A 41 11.27 15.72 16.95
C ALA A 41 12.38 16.67 16.46
N THR A 42 12.19 17.33 15.31
CA THR A 42 13.26 18.05 14.61
C THR A 42 13.07 19.56 14.52
N GLY A 43 11.85 20.06 14.71
CA GLY A 43 11.48 21.46 14.46
C GLY A 43 11.40 21.85 12.98
N GLN A 44 11.65 20.94 12.04
CA GLN A 44 11.66 21.24 10.60
C GLN A 44 10.27 21.69 10.09
N PRO A 45 10.18 22.63 9.13
CA PRO A 45 8.90 23.05 8.59
C PRO A 45 8.11 21.88 7.99
N ARG A 46 6.80 21.83 8.25
CA ARG A 46 5.93 20.73 7.79
C ARG A 46 5.92 20.56 6.27
N SER A 47 6.02 21.65 5.51
CA SER A 47 6.13 21.61 4.05
C SER A 47 7.38 20.85 3.59
N ILE A 48 8.53 21.14 4.19
CA ILE A 48 9.79 20.45 3.89
C ILE A 48 9.72 18.97 4.29
N LEU A 49 9.08 18.67 5.41
CA LEU A 49 8.87 17.28 5.85
C LEU A 49 7.96 16.51 4.88
N SER A 50 6.91 17.14 4.35
CA SER A 50 6.03 16.56 3.34
C SER A 50 6.80 16.17 2.08
N ASP A 51 7.66 17.06 1.57
CA ASP A 51 8.52 16.79 0.42
C ASP A 51 9.51 15.67 0.72
N THR A 52 10.09 15.69 1.93
CA THR A 52 11.07 14.70 2.38
C THR A 52 10.46 13.30 2.45
N LEU A 53 9.27 13.15 3.04
CA LEU A 53 8.56 11.87 3.08
C LEU A 53 8.17 11.40 1.68
N SER A 54 7.64 12.30 0.84
CA SER A 54 7.26 11.97 -0.54
C SER A 54 8.45 11.45 -1.35
N ASN A 55 9.59 12.12 -1.28
CA ASN A 55 10.82 11.69 -1.96
C ASN A 55 11.34 10.35 -1.43
N ALA A 56 11.27 10.13 -0.11
CA ALA A 56 11.68 8.86 0.49
C ALA A 56 10.77 7.70 0.05
N ILE A 57 9.45 7.92 -0.03
CA ILE A 57 8.49 6.92 -0.51
C ILE A 57 8.78 6.56 -1.97
N THR A 58 8.90 7.55 -2.86
CA THR A 58 9.17 7.31 -4.29
C THR A 58 10.46 6.54 -4.49
N LYS A 59 11.54 6.93 -3.80
CA LYS A 59 12.83 6.24 -3.90
C LYS A 59 12.73 4.78 -3.43
N LEU A 60 12.11 4.55 -2.27
CA LEU A 60 11.99 3.20 -1.72
C LEU A 60 11.04 2.33 -2.56
N ASP A 61 9.99 2.91 -3.14
CA ASP A 61 9.10 2.23 -4.09
C ASP A 61 9.89 1.72 -5.31
N GLU A 62 10.65 2.60 -5.97
CA GLU A 62 11.51 2.23 -7.11
C GLU A 62 12.51 1.12 -6.77
N GLU A 63 13.12 1.17 -5.58
CA GLU A 63 14.01 0.11 -5.10
C GLU A 63 13.24 -1.21 -4.92
N LEU A 64 12.09 -1.18 -4.22
CA LEU A 64 11.25 -2.34 -3.92
C LEU A 64 10.73 -3.06 -5.16
N GLN A 65 10.32 -2.30 -6.19
CA GLN A 65 9.82 -2.84 -7.46
C GLN A 65 10.82 -3.79 -8.14
N ASN A 66 12.12 -3.57 -7.90
CA ASN A 66 13.23 -4.32 -8.50
C ASN A 66 13.82 -5.40 -7.59
N THR A 67 13.28 -5.58 -6.37
CA THR A 67 13.78 -6.60 -5.44
C THR A 67 13.24 -8.00 -5.72
N ASP A 68 13.99 -9.01 -5.27
CA ASP A 68 13.54 -10.41 -5.27
C ASP A 68 12.37 -10.70 -4.33
N LEU A 69 11.98 -9.74 -3.48
CA LEU A 69 10.79 -9.88 -2.63
C LEU A 69 9.52 -10.07 -3.46
N TRP A 70 9.48 -9.54 -4.67
CA TRP A 70 8.40 -9.77 -5.63
C TRP A 70 8.22 -11.24 -6.00
N ASN A 71 9.32 -12.01 -6.02
CA ASN A 71 9.31 -13.42 -6.42
C ASN A 71 8.75 -14.33 -5.31
N ASN A 72 8.64 -13.83 -4.07
CA ASN A 72 7.93 -14.53 -3.00
C ASN A 72 6.42 -14.40 -3.22
N VAL A 73 5.82 -15.39 -3.87
CA VAL A 73 4.39 -15.41 -4.24
C VAL A 73 3.47 -15.20 -3.03
N GLY A 74 3.73 -15.88 -1.91
CA GLY A 74 2.89 -15.75 -0.71
C GLY A 74 2.94 -14.36 -0.11
N PHE A 75 4.14 -13.78 -0.01
CA PHE A 75 4.31 -12.41 0.46
C PHE A 75 3.70 -11.39 -0.50
N ARG A 76 3.96 -11.54 -1.80
CA ARG A 76 3.38 -10.71 -2.86
C ARG A 76 1.86 -10.71 -2.79
N HIS A 77 1.23 -11.88 -2.67
CA HIS A 77 -0.23 -11.99 -2.60
C HIS A 77 -0.77 -11.32 -1.34
N SER A 78 -0.14 -11.54 -0.19
CA SER A 78 -0.50 -10.85 1.06
C SER A 78 -0.47 -9.33 0.90
N VAL A 79 0.61 -8.78 0.33
CA VAL A 79 0.74 -7.32 0.14
C VAL A 79 -0.30 -6.80 -0.85
N LEU A 80 -0.51 -7.47 -1.98
CA LEU A 80 -1.50 -7.04 -2.98
C LEU A 80 -2.93 -7.10 -2.42
N SER A 81 -3.27 -8.09 -1.59
CA SER A 81 -4.56 -8.17 -0.91
C SER A 81 -4.80 -7.00 0.05
N GLU A 82 -3.74 -6.45 0.66
CA GLU A 82 -3.85 -5.28 1.54
C GLU A 82 -3.85 -3.95 0.75
N ALA A 83 -3.23 -3.92 -0.43
CA ALA A 83 -3.05 -2.72 -1.25
C ALA A 83 -4.22 -2.46 -2.20
N LEU A 84 -4.84 -3.51 -2.74
CA LEU A 84 -5.91 -3.39 -3.72
C LEU A 84 -7.26 -3.03 -3.07
N PRO A 85 -8.14 -2.30 -3.78
CA PRO A 85 -9.47 -1.95 -3.26
C PRO A 85 -10.27 -3.20 -2.86
N PRO A 86 -10.79 -3.30 -1.62
CA PRO A 86 -11.52 -4.48 -1.14
C PRO A 86 -12.71 -4.87 -2.01
N LEU A 87 -13.41 -3.88 -2.56
CA LEU A 87 -14.55 -4.12 -3.45
C LEU A 87 -14.13 -4.87 -4.72
N LEU A 88 -12.96 -4.55 -5.29
CA LEU A 88 -12.45 -5.28 -6.46
C LEU A 88 -12.06 -6.70 -6.09
N LEU A 89 -11.35 -6.87 -4.96
CA LEU A 89 -10.99 -8.19 -4.46
C LEU A 89 -12.22 -9.08 -4.26
N GLN A 90 -13.30 -8.55 -3.70
CA GLN A 90 -14.56 -9.28 -3.50
C GLN A 90 -15.25 -9.66 -4.81
N GLN A 91 -15.24 -8.78 -5.82
CA GLN A 91 -16.01 -8.97 -7.04
C GLN A 91 -15.30 -9.87 -8.07
N ILE A 92 -13.98 -9.81 -8.17
CA ILE A 92 -13.22 -10.56 -9.18
C ILE A 92 -12.18 -11.53 -8.61
N GLY A 93 -11.75 -11.36 -7.37
CA GLY A 93 -10.71 -12.18 -6.74
C GLY A 93 -9.29 -11.72 -7.09
N LEU A 94 -8.34 -12.02 -6.21
CA LEU A 94 -6.95 -11.62 -6.36
C LEU A 94 -6.29 -12.22 -7.61
N ASP A 95 -6.46 -13.53 -7.84
CA ASP A 95 -5.77 -14.22 -8.93
C ASP A 95 -6.12 -13.65 -10.31
N LYS A 96 -7.41 -13.34 -10.54
CA LYS A 96 -7.86 -12.70 -11.78
C LYS A 96 -7.35 -11.27 -11.93
N ILE A 97 -7.13 -10.55 -10.82
CA ILE A 97 -6.51 -9.21 -10.88
C ILE A 97 -5.06 -9.37 -11.32
N ILE A 98 -4.32 -10.28 -10.71
CA ILE A 98 -2.91 -10.54 -11.04
C ILE A 98 -2.75 -10.97 -12.50
N GLU A 99 -3.65 -11.81 -13.00
CA GLU A 99 -3.66 -12.25 -14.41
C GLU A 99 -3.90 -11.09 -15.39
N ARG A 100 -4.79 -10.15 -15.05
CA ARG A 100 -5.27 -9.10 -15.98
C ARG A 100 -4.48 -7.80 -15.93
N VAL A 101 -3.87 -7.49 -14.80
CA VAL A 101 -3.12 -6.25 -14.61
C VAL A 101 -1.67 -6.48 -15.02
N PRO A 102 -1.08 -5.63 -15.87
CA PRO A 102 0.32 -5.79 -16.27
C PRO A 102 1.27 -5.78 -15.06
N ASP A 103 2.29 -6.63 -15.12
CA ASP A 103 3.22 -6.91 -14.00
C ASP A 103 3.88 -5.63 -13.45
N ASN A 104 4.25 -4.69 -14.32
CA ASN A 104 4.84 -3.41 -13.91
C ASN A 104 3.91 -2.57 -13.03
N TYR A 105 2.59 -2.58 -13.28
CA TYR A 105 1.63 -1.88 -12.42
C TYR A 105 1.44 -2.61 -11.09
N LEU A 106 1.43 -3.95 -11.09
CA LEU A 106 1.34 -4.70 -9.84
C LEU A 106 2.58 -4.49 -8.97
N ARG A 107 3.77 -4.44 -9.57
CA ARG A 107 5.01 -4.06 -8.88
C ARG A 107 4.93 -2.66 -8.29
N ALA A 108 4.44 -1.68 -9.05
CA ALA A 108 4.27 -0.31 -8.55
C ALA A 108 3.28 -0.24 -7.37
N ILE A 109 2.17 -0.98 -7.42
CA ILE A 109 1.22 -1.08 -6.29
C ILE A 109 1.90 -1.72 -5.08
N PHE A 110 2.68 -2.78 -5.28
CA PHE A 110 3.40 -3.47 -4.22
C PHE A 110 4.46 -2.58 -3.56
N GLY A 111 5.30 -1.94 -4.36
CA GLY A 111 6.37 -1.07 -3.88
C GLY A 111 5.82 0.16 -3.17
N SER A 112 4.89 0.88 -3.79
CA SER A 112 4.29 2.09 -3.21
C SER A 112 3.54 1.82 -1.90
N TYR A 113 2.85 0.68 -1.80
CA TYR A 113 2.18 0.30 -0.56
C TYR A 113 3.18 0.02 0.56
N LEU A 114 4.22 -0.77 0.30
CA LEU A 114 5.24 -1.09 1.30
C LEU A 114 6.05 0.15 1.70
N ALA A 115 6.49 0.94 0.73
CA ALA A 115 7.28 2.14 0.94
C ALA A 115 6.52 3.17 1.78
N SER A 116 5.27 3.47 1.41
CA SER A 116 4.45 4.43 2.16
C SER A 116 4.20 3.99 3.60
N ARG A 117 3.86 2.71 3.83
CA ARG A 117 3.64 2.18 5.19
C ARG A 117 4.91 2.27 6.03
N PHE A 118 6.06 1.89 5.46
CA PHE A 118 7.34 2.00 6.16
C PHE A 118 7.72 3.46 6.47
N VAL A 119 7.69 4.35 5.48
CA VAL A 119 8.11 5.75 5.66
C VAL A 119 7.16 6.50 6.60
N TYR A 120 5.85 6.26 6.54
CA TYR A 120 4.93 6.85 7.51
C TYR A 120 5.17 6.32 8.93
N GLU A 121 5.45 5.02 9.08
CA GLU A 121 5.66 4.41 10.39
C GLU A 121 7.02 4.79 11.02
N PHE A 122 8.10 4.86 10.24
CA PHE A 122 9.46 5.02 10.75
C PHE A 122 10.13 6.36 10.39
N GLY A 123 9.51 7.17 9.54
CA GLY A 123 10.06 8.44 9.05
C GLY A 123 10.98 8.27 7.83
N ALA A 124 11.36 9.40 7.21
CA ALA A 124 12.20 9.41 6.01
C ALA A 124 13.65 8.97 6.24
N SER A 125 14.14 9.10 7.48
CA SER A 125 15.53 8.81 7.87
C SER A 125 15.66 7.45 8.57
N ALA A 126 14.68 6.56 8.40
CA ALA A 126 14.69 5.23 9.00
C ALA A 126 15.90 4.41 8.54
N SER A 127 16.45 3.60 9.45
CA SER A 127 17.63 2.79 9.16
C SER A 127 17.31 1.57 8.30
N GLN A 128 18.32 1.04 7.60
CA GLN A 128 18.22 -0.23 6.87
C GLN A 128 17.82 -1.40 7.78
N PHE A 129 18.26 -1.38 9.05
CA PHE A 129 17.85 -2.37 10.03
C PHE A 129 16.36 -2.27 10.41
N ALA A 130 15.83 -1.04 10.53
CA ALA A 130 14.40 -0.84 10.74
C ALA A 130 13.58 -1.37 9.55
N PHE A 131 14.07 -1.13 8.33
CA PHE A 131 13.45 -1.69 7.13
C PHE A 131 13.49 -3.21 7.11
N PHE A 132 14.64 -3.82 7.42
CA PHE A 132 14.79 -5.27 7.50
C PHE A 132 13.85 -5.89 8.53
N ASP A 133 13.75 -5.31 9.73
CA ASP A 133 12.84 -5.77 10.78
C ASP A 133 11.37 -5.65 10.36
N PHE A 134 10.99 -4.51 9.78
CA PHE A 134 9.65 -4.30 9.22
C PHE A 134 9.30 -5.38 8.19
N MET A 135 10.18 -5.61 7.21
CA MET A 135 9.94 -6.61 6.16
C MET A 135 9.92 -8.03 6.72
N SER A 136 10.81 -8.37 7.64
CA SER A 136 10.86 -9.69 8.27
C SER A 136 9.56 -10.02 9.01
N LYS A 137 9.01 -9.06 9.76
CA LYS A 137 7.72 -9.20 10.44
C LYS A 137 6.56 -9.41 9.46
N ARG A 138 6.53 -8.66 8.34
CA ARG A 138 5.47 -8.82 7.34
C ARG A 138 5.57 -10.15 6.59
N VAL A 139 6.78 -10.60 6.24
CA VAL A 139 7.00 -11.92 5.62
C VAL A 139 6.58 -13.05 6.55
N ALA A 140 6.95 -12.97 7.84
CA ALA A 140 6.53 -13.96 8.84
C ALA A 140 5.01 -14.02 8.99
N LYS A 141 4.34 -12.85 9.03
CA LYS A 141 2.88 -12.75 9.06
C LYS A 141 2.23 -13.37 7.82
N ALA A 142 2.76 -13.08 6.64
CA ALA A 142 2.25 -13.64 5.38
C ALA A 142 2.36 -15.17 5.37
N ASN A 143 3.50 -15.72 5.79
CA ASN A 143 3.70 -17.17 5.87
C ASN A 143 2.72 -17.85 6.85
N ALA A 144 2.43 -17.21 7.98
CA ALA A 144 1.46 -17.74 8.95
C ALA A 144 0.03 -17.79 8.38
N GLN A 145 -0.36 -16.79 7.58
CA GLN A 145 -1.67 -16.75 6.92
C GLN A 145 -1.80 -17.82 5.85
N THR A 146 -0.75 -18.06 5.06
CA THR A 146 -0.73 -19.13 4.05
C THR A 146 -0.87 -20.50 4.70
N ASN A 147 -0.20 -20.76 5.82
CA ASN A 147 -0.24 -22.05 6.50
C ASN A 147 -1.58 -22.32 7.21
N GLY A 148 -2.25 -21.29 7.73
CA GLY A 148 -3.57 -21.43 8.37
C GLY A 148 -4.72 -21.70 7.39
N ALA A 149 -4.58 -21.29 6.12
CA ALA A 149 -5.60 -21.51 5.09
C ALA A 149 -5.63 -22.95 4.53
N VAL A 150 -4.60 -23.78 4.79
CA VAL A 150 -4.50 -25.17 4.30
C VAL A 150 -5.14 -26.19 5.28
N THR A 151 -5.55 -25.75 6.47
CA THR A 151 -6.10 -26.60 7.54
C THR A 151 -7.63 -26.69 7.60
N HIS A 152 -8.36 -26.25 6.58
CA HIS A 152 -9.82 -26.37 6.49
C HIS A 152 -10.29 -26.96 5.17
#